data_AF-A0A3S4UK10-F1
#
_entry.id   AF-A0A3S4UK10-F1
#
_cell.length_a   1.000
_cell.length_b   1.000
_cell.length_c   1.000
_cell.angle_alpha   90.00
_cell.angle_beta   90.00
_cell.angle_gamma   90.00
#
_symmetry.space_group_name_H-M   'P 1'
#
loop_
_entity.id
_entity.type
_entity.pdbx_description
1 polymer ?
#
loop_
_entity_poly.entity_id
_entity_poly.type
_entity_poly.pdbx_seq_one_letter_code
_entity_poly.pdbx_strand_id
1 'polypeptide(L)'
;MLCLLVPVMAITAALFYQNMNDLPVFAVLVARLPRQVQILQVCYALINQSVNLSVVRSRLDGLAQALAMSEPDLAQRICADGITIKQSQQVFNPQNLPKIGRLTLTGKNGVGKSSQLLLLKRKLGSTAFYLPAKHELCFNGRIQGSTGQKLIAELDEIAKLGVQTVLLDEWDANLDASNACRLDKQLDEIAKEKLVIDIRHFRKA
;
A
#
# COMPACT_ATOMS: atom_id res chain seq x y z
N MET A 1 0.86 16.01 -38.07
CA MET A 1 -0.34 15.90 -38.91
C MET A 1 -0.19 16.64 -40.24
N LEU A 2 0.10 17.95 -40.25
CA LEU A 2 0.27 18.75 -41.48
C LEU A 2 1.30 18.17 -42.47
N CYS A 3 2.48 17.76 -41.99
CA CYS A 3 3.52 17.19 -42.87
C CYS A 3 3.13 15.86 -43.55
N LEU A 4 2.23 15.07 -42.95
CA LEU A 4 1.75 13.80 -43.51
C LEU A 4 0.63 14.02 -44.55
N LEU A 5 -0.06 15.15 -44.46
CA LEU A 5 -1.22 15.48 -45.30
C LEU A 5 -0.81 16.13 -46.64
N VAL A 6 0.29 16.90 -46.64
CA VAL A 6 0.83 17.59 -47.83
C VAL A 6 1.06 16.66 -49.03
N PRO A 7 1.77 15.51 -48.92
CA PRO A 7 2.01 14.64 -50.08
C PRO A 7 0.74 13.96 -50.59
N VAL A 8 -0.18 13.58 -49.70
CA VAL A 8 -1.46 12.97 -50.09
C VAL A 8 -2.32 13.98 -50.85
N MET A 9 -2.44 15.21 -50.32
CA MET A 9 -3.17 16.29 -50.99
C MET A 9 -2.54 16.66 -52.34
N ALA A 10 -1.21 16.73 -52.41
CA ALA A 10 -0.49 17.04 -53.65
C ALA A 10 -0.71 15.98 -54.74
N ILE A 11 -0.65 14.69 -54.38
CA ILE A 11 -0.90 13.58 -55.33
C ILE A 11 -2.37 13.58 -55.76
N THR A 12 -3.32 13.80 -54.85
CA THR A 12 -4.75 13.89 -55.22
C THR A 12 -5.03 15.07 -56.14
N ALA A 13 -4.38 16.22 -55.92
CA ALA A 13 -4.51 17.41 -56.77
C ALA A 13 -3.86 17.21 -58.15
N ALA A 14 -2.72 16.53 -58.22
CA ALA A 14 -2.07 16.17 -59.48
C ALA A 14 -2.93 15.20 -60.31
N LEU A 15 -3.51 14.19 -59.68
CA LEU A 15 -4.44 13.25 -60.33
C LEU A 15 -5.75 13.92 -60.76
N PHE A 16 -6.22 14.89 -59.98
CA PHE A 16 -7.38 15.72 -60.30
C PHE A 16 -7.12 16.57 -61.56
N TYR A 17 -5.95 17.19 -61.65
CA TYR A 17 -5.56 18.00 -62.81
C TYR A 17 -5.41 17.18 -64.09
N GLN A 18 -4.88 15.95 -63.99
CA GLN A 18 -4.67 15.08 -65.16
C GLN A 18 -5.95 14.43 -65.70
N ASN A 19 -6.97 14.20 -64.87
CA ASN A 19 -8.17 13.43 -65.24
C ASN A 19 -9.46 14.27 -65.24
N MET A 20 -9.38 15.59 -65.45
CA MET A 20 -10.56 16.48 -65.43
C MET A 20 -11.63 16.12 -66.47
N ASN A 21 -11.27 15.39 -67.53
CA ASN A 21 -12.17 15.02 -68.61
C ASN A 21 -12.88 13.67 -68.40
N ASP A 22 -12.56 12.91 -67.34
CA ASP A 22 -13.12 11.57 -67.09
C ASP A 22 -14.03 11.56 -65.83
N LEU A 23 -15.35 11.71 -66.07
CA LEU A 23 -16.38 11.88 -65.04
C LEU A 23 -16.42 10.74 -63.98
N PRO A 24 -16.28 9.45 -64.34
CA PRO A 24 -16.25 8.34 -63.40
C PRO A 24 -15.02 8.37 -62.47
N VAL A 25 -13.85 8.72 -62.99
CA VAL A 25 -12.60 8.80 -62.20
C VAL A 25 -12.69 9.93 -61.16
N PHE A 26 -13.28 11.06 -61.56
CA PHE A 26 -13.55 12.18 -60.66
C PHE A 26 -14.45 11.80 -59.48
N ALA A 27 -15.56 11.11 -59.73
CA ALA A 27 -16.50 10.69 -58.70
C ALA A 27 -15.86 9.74 -57.66
N VAL A 28 -15.02 8.80 -58.13
CA VAL A 28 -14.28 7.88 -57.27
C VAL A 28 -13.25 8.61 -56.41
N LEU A 29 -12.58 9.62 -56.96
CA LEU A 29 -11.54 10.38 -56.27
C LEU A 29 -12.13 11.22 -55.13
N VAL A 30 -13.22 11.95 -55.41
CA VAL A 30 -13.95 12.74 -54.39
C VAL A 30 -14.51 11.84 -53.28
N ALA A 31 -15.08 10.68 -53.63
CA ALA A 31 -15.61 9.73 -52.66
C ALA A 31 -14.53 9.13 -51.73
N ARG A 32 -13.27 9.05 -52.18
CA ARG A 32 -12.16 8.45 -51.42
C ARG A 32 -11.40 9.45 -50.53
N LEU A 33 -11.50 10.76 -50.77
CA LEU A 33 -10.82 11.79 -49.97
C LEU A 33 -11.10 11.68 -48.46
N PRO A 34 -12.36 11.50 -47.98
CA PRO A 34 -12.61 11.37 -46.55
C PRO A 34 -11.87 10.18 -45.93
N ARG A 35 -11.77 9.07 -46.66
CA ARG A 35 -11.09 7.87 -46.19
C ARG A 35 -9.58 8.06 -46.09
N GLN A 36 -8.99 8.81 -47.01
CA GLN A 36 -7.56 9.15 -46.97
C GLN A 36 -7.21 10.02 -45.75
N VAL A 37 -8.04 11.02 -45.45
CA VAL A 37 -7.87 11.87 -44.26
C VAL A 37 -8.00 11.06 -42.96
N GLN A 38 -8.99 10.15 -42.88
CA GLN A 38 -9.16 9.27 -41.72
C GLN A 38 -7.95 8.37 -41.47
N ILE A 39 -7.38 7.77 -42.53
CA ILE A 39 -6.18 6.91 -42.40
C ILE A 39 -5.00 7.72 -41.84
N LEU A 40 -4.79 8.95 -42.34
CA LEU A 40 -3.74 9.83 -41.84
C LEU A 40 -3.93 10.19 -40.36
N GLN A 41 -5.16 10.44 -39.92
CA GLN A 41 -5.49 10.71 -38.52
C GLN A 41 -5.17 9.50 -37.63
N VAL A 42 -5.53 8.29 -38.06
CA VAL A 42 -5.21 7.05 -37.33
C VAL A 42 -3.70 6.85 -37.25
N CYS A 43 -2.96 7.04 -38.35
CA CYS A 43 -1.49 6.96 -38.33
C CYS A 43 -0.86 7.95 -37.35
N TYR A 44 -1.36 9.19 -37.32
CA TYR A 44 -0.89 10.19 -36.36
C TYR A 44 -1.20 9.80 -34.90
N ALA A 45 -2.42 9.29 -34.64
CA ALA A 45 -2.81 8.81 -33.33
C ALA A 45 -1.94 7.63 -32.86
N LEU A 46 -1.60 6.70 -33.76
CA LEU A 46 -0.72 5.57 -33.46
C LEU A 46 0.69 6.03 -33.07
N ILE A 47 1.26 7.01 -33.77
CA ILE A 47 2.56 7.59 -33.43
C ILE A 47 2.52 8.26 -32.06
N ASN A 48 1.48 9.05 -31.77
CA ASN A 48 1.35 9.66 -30.45
C ASN A 48 1.16 8.62 -29.35
N GLN A 49 0.40 7.55 -29.61
CA GLN A 49 0.17 6.50 -28.63
C GLN A 49 1.43 5.68 -28.34
N SER A 50 2.29 5.45 -29.32
CA SER A 50 3.57 4.74 -29.09
C SER A 50 4.53 5.56 -28.21
N VAL A 51 4.55 6.89 -28.37
CA VAL A 51 5.27 7.79 -27.46
C VAL A 51 4.68 7.73 -26.05
N ASN A 52 3.35 7.79 -25.92
CA ASN A 52 2.68 7.71 -24.62
C ASN A 52 2.96 6.40 -23.88
N LEU A 53 2.95 5.26 -24.60
CA LEU A 53 3.30 3.96 -24.03
C LEU A 53 4.73 3.94 -23.48
N SER A 54 5.66 4.59 -24.17
CA SER A 54 7.05 4.70 -23.71
C SER A 54 7.17 5.51 -22.42
N VAL A 55 6.38 6.59 -22.28
CA VAL A 55 6.32 7.41 -21.06
C VAL A 55 5.69 6.65 -19.89
N VAL A 56 4.61 5.88 -20.13
CA VAL A 56 4.00 5.06 -19.07
C VAL A 56 4.99 4.00 -18.60
N ARG A 57 5.70 3.35 -19.52
CA ARG A 57 6.73 2.37 -19.18
C ARG A 57 7.83 2.98 -18.32
N SER A 58 8.37 4.14 -18.68
CA SER A 58 9.42 4.78 -17.88
C SER A 58 8.95 5.17 -16.48
N ARG A 59 7.69 5.60 -16.33
CA ARG A 59 7.08 5.84 -15.01
C ARG A 59 6.98 4.57 -14.17
N LEU A 60 6.57 3.45 -14.79
CA LEU A 60 6.52 2.15 -14.11
C LEU A 60 7.91 1.66 -13.71
N ASP A 61 8.90 1.81 -14.57
CA ASP A 61 10.29 1.44 -14.28
C ASP A 61 10.85 2.29 -13.14
N GLY A 62 10.58 3.60 -13.12
CA GLY A 62 10.95 4.48 -12.02
C GLY A 62 10.30 4.11 -10.69
N LEU A 63 9.02 3.72 -10.71
CA LEU A 63 8.33 3.20 -9.51
C LEU A 63 8.94 1.87 -9.05
N ALA A 64 9.24 0.96 -9.97
CA ALA A 64 9.87 -0.31 -9.64
C ALA A 64 11.24 -0.12 -8.99
N GLN A 65 12.05 0.82 -9.49
CA GLN A 65 13.33 1.17 -8.88
C GLN A 65 13.19 1.80 -7.49
N ALA A 66 12.20 2.69 -7.31
CA ALA A 66 11.93 3.28 -6.00
C ALA A 66 11.47 2.23 -4.97
N LEU A 67 10.71 1.23 -5.40
CA LEU A 67 10.30 0.10 -4.56
C LEU A 67 11.44 -0.89 -4.30
N ALA A 68 12.42 -0.98 -5.20
CA ALA A 68 13.61 -1.82 -5.06
C ALA A 68 14.70 -1.22 -4.16
N MET A 69 14.49 -0.02 -3.60
CA MET A 69 15.43 0.56 -2.65
C MET A 69 15.64 -0.38 -1.46
N SER A 70 16.91 -0.57 -1.07
CA SER A 70 17.30 -1.41 0.05
C SER A 70 16.50 -1.06 1.30
N GLU A 71 15.88 -2.07 1.89
CA GLU A 71 15.08 -1.88 3.08
C GLU A 71 15.93 -1.28 4.21
N PRO A 72 15.39 -0.32 4.98
CA PRO A 72 16.13 0.29 6.07
C PRO A 72 16.49 -0.78 7.11
N ASP A 73 17.76 -0.80 7.54
CA ASP A 73 18.21 -1.67 8.61
C ASP A 73 17.64 -1.19 9.95
N LEU A 74 16.44 -1.69 10.28
CA LEU A 74 15.74 -1.40 11.52
C LEU A 74 16.53 -1.88 12.74
N ALA A 75 17.39 -2.90 12.60
CA ALA A 75 18.14 -3.45 13.72
C ALA A 75 19.16 -2.44 14.27
N GLN A 76 19.79 -1.64 13.41
CA GLN A 76 20.74 -0.59 13.81
C GLN A 76 20.09 0.54 14.61
N ARG A 77 18.77 0.72 14.51
CA ARG A 77 18.03 1.80 15.18
C ARG A 77 17.43 1.36 16.52
N ILE A 78 17.58 0.09 16.91
CA ILE A 78 17.00 -0.46 18.13
C ILE A 78 18.06 -0.50 19.22
N CYS A 79 17.79 0.18 20.33
CA CYS A 79 18.57 0.04 21.56
C CYS A 79 18.04 -1.18 22.33
N ALA A 80 18.54 -2.37 22.02
CA ALA A 80 18.04 -3.64 22.58
C ALA A 80 18.02 -3.64 24.12
N ASP A 81 19.07 -3.11 24.76
CA ASP A 81 19.20 -3.03 26.22
C ASP A 81 18.19 -2.07 26.87
N GLY A 82 17.57 -1.20 26.07
CA GLY A 82 16.58 -0.23 26.53
C GLY A 82 15.13 -0.73 26.52
N ILE A 83 14.89 -1.95 26.03
CA ILE A 83 13.55 -2.56 25.93
C ILE A 83 13.43 -3.67 26.95
N THR A 84 12.50 -3.51 27.89
CA THR A 84 12.24 -4.48 28.96
C THR A 84 10.81 -4.99 28.92
N ILE A 85 10.60 -6.18 29.49
CA ILE A 85 9.26 -6.76 29.66
C ILE A 85 8.71 -6.32 31.01
N LYS A 86 7.52 -5.71 31.05
CA LYS A 86 6.91 -5.20 32.29
C LYS A 86 6.73 -6.29 33.35
N GLN A 87 6.36 -7.50 32.92
CA GLN A 87 6.07 -8.64 33.80
C GLN A 87 7.31 -9.17 34.52
N SER A 88 8.44 -9.29 33.83
CA SER A 88 9.67 -9.90 34.37
C SER A 88 10.78 -8.91 34.66
N GLN A 89 10.65 -7.65 34.23
CA GLN A 89 11.70 -6.61 34.21
C GLN A 89 12.98 -7.02 33.47
N GLN A 90 12.97 -8.14 32.74
CA GLN A 90 14.10 -8.59 31.95
C GLN A 90 14.15 -7.85 30.61
N VAL A 91 15.35 -7.75 30.06
CA VAL A 91 15.56 -7.25 28.69
C VAL A 91 14.83 -8.16 27.72
N PHE A 92 14.11 -7.56 26.78
CA PHE A 92 13.32 -8.29 25.81
C PHE A 92 14.23 -9.05 24.83
N ASN A 93 14.07 -10.38 24.74
CA ASN A 93 14.80 -11.21 23.81
C ASN A 93 13.89 -11.73 22.67
N PRO A 94 14.06 -11.26 21.42
CA PRO A 94 13.24 -11.68 20.27
C PRO A 94 13.55 -13.09 19.74
N GLN A 95 14.55 -13.78 20.30
CA GLN A 95 14.91 -15.15 19.90
C GLN A 95 14.14 -16.22 20.67
N ASN A 96 13.75 -15.92 21.91
CA ASN A 96 13.07 -16.87 22.80
C ASN A 96 11.68 -16.33 23.19
N LEU A 97 10.71 -16.52 22.29
CA LEU A 97 9.33 -16.08 22.50
C LEU A 97 8.49 -17.26 23.00
N PRO A 98 7.65 -17.06 24.03
CA PRO A 98 6.68 -18.07 24.44
C PRO A 98 5.60 -18.24 23.35
N LYS A 99 4.96 -19.41 23.29
CA LYS A 99 3.91 -19.68 22.28
C LYS A 99 2.59 -18.96 22.59
N ILE A 100 2.31 -18.76 23.87
CA ILE A 100 1.10 -18.14 24.39
C ILE A 100 1.48 -17.19 25.53
N GLY A 101 0.56 -16.29 25.89
CA GLY A 101 0.72 -15.34 26.97
C GLY A 101 0.88 -13.91 26.47
N ARG A 102 1.03 -12.98 27.42
CA ARG A 102 1.09 -11.56 27.15
C ARG A 102 2.41 -10.96 27.61
N LEU A 103 3.10 -10.27 26.71
CA LEU A 103 4.35 -9.56 26.96
C LEU A 103 4.16 -8.08 26.69
N THR A 104 4.28 -7.25 27.73
CA THR A 104 4.16 -5.80 27.56
C THR A 104 5.55 -5.19 27.50
N LEU A 105 5.91 -4.62 26.36
CA LEU A 105 7.21 -3.98 26.15
C LEU A 105 7.21 -2.55 26.70
N THR A 106 8.19 -2.28 27.56
CA THR A 106 8.42 -0.97 28.18
C THR A 106 9.82 -0.47 27.86
N GLY A 107 9.99 0.85 27.82
CA GLY A 107 11.27 1.48 27.51
C GLY A 107 11.08 2.96 27.23
N LYS A 108 12.16 3.74 27.28
CA LYS A 108 12.12 5.18 27.01
C LYS A 108 11.61 5.48 25.59
N ASN A 109 11.13 6.69 25.35
CA ASN A 109 10.77 7.11 24.00
C ASN A 109 12.03 7.15 23.13
N GLY A 110 11.92 6.66 21.88
CA GLY A 110 13.05 6.62 20.95
C GLY A 110 13.97 5.39 21.03
N VAL A 111 13.77 4.44 21.97
CA VAL A 111 14.61 3.22 22.05
C VAL A 111 14.34 2.17 20.95
N GLY A 112 13.32 2.40 20.12
CA GLY A 112 12.98 1.50 19.01
C GLY A 112 11.93 0.43 19.31
N LYS A 113 11.03 0.63 20.28
CA LYS A 113 9.96 -0.34 20.63
C LYS A 113 9.10 -0.73 19.41
N SER A 114 8.55 0.26 18.71
CA SER A 114 7.73 0.01 17.50
C SER A 114 8.57 -0.60 16.37
N SER A 115 9.83 -0.16 16.20
CA SER A 115 10.79 -0.79 15.27
C SER A 115 11.04 -2.26 15.60
N GLN A 116 11.11 -2.62 16.88
CA GLN A 116 11.26 -4.00 17.34
C GLN A 116 10.01 -4.85 17.03
N LEU A 117 8.80 -4.31 17.17
CA LEU A 117 7.57 -4.99 16.73
C LEU A 117 7.55 -5.22 15.22
N LEU A 118 7.98 -4.23 14.43
CA LEU A 118 8.06 -4.38 12.97
C LEU A 118 9.10 -5.43 12.56
N LEU A 119 10.26 -5.46 13.24
CA LEU A 119 11.28 -6.49 13.03
C LEU A 119 10.76 -7.90 13.38
N LEU A 120 9.99 -8.03 14.46
CA LEU A 120 9.31 -9.27 14.83
C LEU A 120 8.27 -9.68 13.80
N LYS A 121 7.43 -8.75 13.34
CA LYS A 121 6.43 -8.98 12.30
C LYS A 121 7.09 -9.51 11.03
N ARG A 122 8.24 -8.94 10.65
CA ARG A 122 9.02 -9.42 9.50
C ARG A 122 9.53 -10.84 9.70
N LYS A 123 10.10 -11.15 10.87
CA LYS A 123 10.64 -12.49 11.20
C LYS A 123 9.55 -13.56 11.25
N LEU A 124 8.39 -13.22 11.82
CA LEU A 124 7.26 -14.14 11.98
C LEU A 124 6.41 -14.27 10.70
N GLY A 125 6.49 -13.30 9.79
CA GLY A 125 5.80 -13.36 8.51
C GLY A 125 4.28 -13.44 8.69
N SER A 126 3.64 -14.41 8.05
CA SER A 126 2.17 -14.60 8.08
C SER A 126 1.63 -15.13 9.41
N THR A 127 2.47 -15.61 10.33
CA THR A 127 2.02 -16.14 11.64
C THR A 127 1.78 -15.04 12.67
N ALA A 128 2.14 -13.79 12.37
CA ALA A 128 1.92 -12.64 13.22
C ALA A 128 0.99 -11.60 12.58
N PHE A 129 0.15 -10.96 13.38
CA PHE A 129 -0.62 -9.78 13.00
C PHE A 129 -0.04 -8.54 13.71
N TYR A 130 0.14 -7.43 13.00
CA TYR A 130 0.59 -6.17 13.58
C TYR A 130 -0.54 -5.14 13.49
N LEU A 131 -0.93 -4.60 14.63
CA LEU A 131 -1.89 -3.51 14.75
C LEU A 131 -1.14 -2.21 15.12
N PRO A 132 -1.05 -1.24 14.20
CA PRO A 132 -0.46 0.07 14.48
C PRO A 132 -1.32 0.89 15.46
N ALA A 133 -0.71 1.91 16.08
CA ALA A 133 -1.41 2.83 16.99
C ALA A 133 -2.53 3.66 16.30
N LYS A 134 -2.33 3.96 15.01
CA LYS A 134 -3.32 4.58 14.14
C LYS A 134 -3.33 3.84 12.82
N HIS A 135 -4.51 3.42 12.38
CA HIS A 135 -4.66 2.62 11.18
C HIS A 135 -6.00 2.86 10.50
N GLU A 136 -6.03 2.63 9.20
CA GLU A 136 -7.24 2.59 8.37
C GLU A 136 -7.44 1.20 7.76
N LEU A 137 -7.16 0.15 8.53
CA LEU A 137 -7.32 -1.23 8.08
C LEU A 137 -8.79 -1.53 7.80
N CYS A 138 -9.02 -2.41 6.83
CA CYS A 138 -10.36 -2.85 6.45
C CYS A 138 -10.75 -4.06 7.30
N PHE A 139 -11.51 -3.79 8.36
CA PHE A 139 -12.17 -4.80 9.18
C PHE A 139 -13.63 -4.95 8.74
N ASN A 140 -14.13 -6.18 8.71
CA ASN A 140 -15.50 -6.47 8.25
C ASN A 140 -16.53 -5.82 9.18
N GLY A 141 -16.20 -5.74 10.47
CA GLY A 141 -17.00 -5.07 11.49
C GLY A 141 -16.72 -3.57 11.60
N ARG A 142 -16.78 -2.79 10.50
CA ARG A 142 -16.71 -1.31 10.63
C ARG A 142 -17.93 -0.79 11.38
N ILE A 143 -17.83 -0.73 12.70
CA ILE A 143 -18.86 -0.19 13.59
C ILE A 143 -18.76 1.34 13.58
N GLN A 144 -19.91 2.02 13.43
CA GLN A 144 -20.01 3.43 13.81
C GLN A 144 -19.94 3.52 15.33
N GLY A 145 -18.88 4.11 15.86
CA GLY A 145 -18.65 4.18 17.29
C GLY A 145 -17.43 5.03 17.63
N SER A 146 -17.19 5.20 18.93
CA SER A 146 -15.98 5.87 19.42
C SER A 146 -14.72 5.06 19.05
N THR A 147 -13.55 5.69 19.10
CA THR A 147 -12.25 5.04 18.82
C THR A 147 -12.07 3.74 19.60
N GLY A 148 -12.49 3.71 20.88
CA GLY A 148 -12.41 2.50 21.71
C GLY A 148 -13.38 1.40 21.29
N GLN A 149 -14.63 1.75 20.91
CA GLN A 149 -15.60 0.75 20.43
C GLN A 149 -15.14 0.10 19.12
N LYS A 150 -14.54 0.88 18.22
CA LYS A 150 -13.93 0.36 17.00
C LYS A 150 -12.80 -0.62 17.33
N LEU A 151 -11.86 -0.23 18.18
CA LEU A 151 -10.72 -1.06 18.54
C LEU A 151 -11.14 -2.39 19.19
N ILE A 152 -12.20 -2.41 20.01
CA ILE A 152 -12.77 -3.64 20.59
C ILE A 152 -13.23 -4.60 19.49
N ALA A 153 -13.97 -4.11 18.51
CA ALA A 153 -14.49 -4.92 17.40
C ALA A 153 -13.37 -5.43 16.49
N GLU A 154 -12.35 -4.60 16.25
CA GLU A 154 -11.16 -4.98 15.49
C GLU A 154 -10.37 -6.08 16.21
N LEU A 155 -10.22 -5.98 17.53
CA LEU A 155 -9.57 -7.02 18.33
C LEU A 155 -10.36 -8.33 18.35
N ASP A 156 -11.69 -8.29 18.35
CA ASP A 156 -12.53 -9.50 18.20
C ASP A 156 -12.33 -10.17 16.83
N GLU A 157 -12.11 -9.39 15.78
CA GLU A 157 -11.79 -9.93 14.45
C GLU A 157 -10.38 -10.52 14.42
N ILE A 158 -9.39 -9.82 14.99
CA ILE A 158 -8.01 -10.31 15.11
C ILE A 158 -7.92 -11.58 15.96
N ALA A 159 -8.72 -11.68 17.02
CA ALA A 159 -8.81 -12.87 17.85
C ALA A 159 -9.27 -14.09 17.06
N LYS A 160 -10.07 -13.92 16.00
CA LYS A 160 -10.54 -15.03 15.14
C LYS A 160 -9.58 -15.39 14.02
N LEU A 161 -8.57 -14.56 13.74
CA LEU A 161 -7.56 -14.86 12.71
C LEU A 161 -6.71 -16.06 13.13
N GLY A 162 -6.31 -16.90 12.17
CA GLY A 162 -5.42 -18.06 12.40
C GLY A 162 -3.95 -17.70 12.68
N VAL A 163 -3.67 -16.54 13.29
CA VAL A 163 -2.32 -16.08 13.63
C VAL A 163 -1.92 -16.56 15.02
N GLN A 164 -0.63 -16.87 15.20
CA GLN A 164 -0.07 -17.32 16.48
C GLN A 164 0.35 -16.14 17.36
N THR A 165 0.70 -15.01 16.76
CA THR A 165 1.19 -13.82 17.47
C THR A 165 0.43 -12.57 17.08
N VAL A 166 0.06 -11.75 18.05
CA VAL A 166 -0.57 -10.44 17.87
C VAL A 166 0.35 -9.38 18.44
N LEU A 167 0.72 -8.40 17.62
CA LEU A 167 1.64 -7.32 17.95
C LEU A 167 0.84 -6.01 17.99
N LEU A 168 0.84 -5.31 19.12
CA LEU A 168 0.01 -4.12 19.34
C LEU A 168 0.91 -2.93 19.67
N ASP A 169 0.81 -1.87 18.87
CA ASP A 169 1.58 -0.65 19.06
C ASP A 169 0.69 0.44 19.67
N GLU A 170 1.08 0.95 20.83
CA GLU A 170 0.41 2.05 21.57
C GLU A 170 -1.13 2.02 21.52
N TRP A 171 -1.72 0.83 21.68
CA TRP A 171 -3.16 0.61 21.50
C TRP A 171 -4.03 1.38 22.52
N ASP A 172 -3.45 1.78 23.64
CA ASP A 172 -4.11 2.54 24.70
C ASP A 172 -4.05 4.07 24.48
N ALA A 173 -3.41 4.53 23.41
CA ALA A 173 -3.37 5.93 23.04
C ALA A 173 -4.79 6.46 22.76
N ASN A 174 -5.19 7.53 23.46
CA ASN A 174 -6.49 8.19 23.34
C ASN A 174 -7.73 7.41 23.84
N LEU A 175 -7.54 6.34 24.62
CA LEU A 175 -8.66 5.65 25.28
C LEU A 175 -8.96 6.21 26.67
N ASP A 176 -10.23 6.30 27.05
CA ASP A 176 -10.62 6.51 28.43
C ASP A 176 -10.34 5.28 29.30
N ALA A 177 -10.29 5.46 30.62
CA ALA A 177 -9.92 4.39 31.55
C ALA A 177 -10.85 3.17 31.50
N SER A 178 -12.14 3.38 31.21
CA SER A 178 -13.12 2.30 31.12
C SER A 178 -12.85 1.42 29.89
N ASN A 179 -12.70 2.03 28.72
CA ASN A 179 -12.37 1.30 27.49
C ASN A 179 -10.99 0.65 27.54
N ALA A 180 -9.99 1.32 28.13
CA ALA A 180 -8.67 0.74 28.33
C ALA A 180 -8.73 -0.52 29.21
N CYS A 181 -9.49 -0.50 30.31
CA CYS A 181 -9.69 -1.66 31.18
C CYS A 181 -10.40 -2.81 30.47
N ARG A 182 -11.42 -2.50 29.67
CA ARG A 182 -12.16 -3.50 28.89
C ARG A 182 -11.27 -4.20 27.87
N LEU A 183 -10.48 -3.43 27.13
CA LEU A 183 -9.50 -3.97 26.19
C LEU A 183 -8.41 -4.77 26.86
N ASP A 184 -7.97 -4.34 28.05
CA ASP A 184 -6.96 -5.07 28.81
C ASP A 184 -7.42 -6.51 29.09
N LYS A 185 -8.67 -6.67 29.55
CA LYS A 185 -9.28 -7.99 29.78
C LYS A 185 -9.40 -8.81 28.51
N GLN A 186 -9.80 -8.19 27.39
CA GLN A 186 -9.93 -8.87 26.11
C GLN A 186 -8.57 -9.37 25.59
N LEU A 187 -7.51 -8.57 25.75
CA LEU A 187 -6.15 -8.98 25.41
C LEU A 187 -5.66 -10.14 26.28
N ASP A 188 -6.03 -10.16 27.56
CA ASP A 188 -5.70 -11.27 28.45
C ASP A 188 -6.42 -12.56 28.05
N GLU A 189 -7.66 -12.49 27.55
CA GLU A 189 -8.35 -13.64 26.97
C GLU A 189 -7.67 -14.15 25.69
N ILE A 190 -7.31 -13.25 24.76
CA ILE A 190 -6.57 -13.61 23.54
C ILE A 190 -5.21 -14.25 23.90
N ALA A 191 -4.56 -13.75 24.96
CA ALA A 191 -3.28 -14.26 25.41
C ALA A 191 -3.32 -15.70 25.96
N LYS A 192 -4.49 -16.25 26.27
CA LYS A 192 -4.62 -17.66 26.67
C LYS A 192 -4.38 -18.61 25.50
N GLU A 193 -4.72 -18.18 24.28
CA GLU A 193 -4.63 -19.00 23.07
C GLU A 193 -3.45 -18.60 22.17
N LYS A 194 -3.01 -17.34 22.25
CA LYS A 194 -2.01 -16.74 21.36
C LYS A 194 -0.95 -15.96 22.13
N LEU A 195 0.17 -15.68 21.47
CA LEU A 195 1.15 -14.73 22.00
C LEU A 195 0.70 -13.29 21.70
N VAL A 196 0.53 -12.47 22.72
CA VAL A 196 0.24 -11.04 22.59
C VAL A 196 1.47 -10.25 23.02
N ILE A 197 2.01 -9.41 22.14
CA ILE A 197 3.10 -8.47 22.48
C ILE A 197 2.58 -7.05 22.31
N ASP A 198 2.46 -6.32 23.41
CA ASP A 198 1.89 -4.98 23.41
C ASP A 198 2.87 -3.89 23.88
N ILE A 199 2.83 -2.73 23.24
CA ILE A 199 3.45 -1.50 23.73
C ILE A 199 2.34 -0.63 24.28
N ARG A 200 2.52 -0.09 25.49
CA ARG A 200 1.62 0.89 26.09
C ARG A 200 2.22 2.28 26.03
N HIS A 201 1.37 3.27 25.84
CA HIS A 201 1.75 4.66 25.95
C HIS A 201 2.00 4.99 27.43
N PHE A 202 3.19 5.52 27.76
CA PHE A 202 3.49 5.92 29.13
C PHE A 202 2.65 7.16 29.47
N ARG A 203 1.54 6.99 30.20
CA ARG A 203 0.89 8.12 30.87
C ARG A 203 1.80 8.52 32.03
N LYS A 204 2.38 9.72 31.96
CA LYS A 204 2.89 10.36 33.18
C LYS A 204 1.71 10.48 34.13
N ALA A 205 1.81 9.80 35.27
CA ALA A 205 0.97 10.10 36.44
C ALA A 205 1.23 11.53 36.90
#